data_AF-I3DDG9-F1
#
_entry.id   AF-I3DDG9-F1
#
_cell.length_a   1.000
_cell.length_b   1.000
_cell.length_c   1.000
_cell.angle_alpha   90.00
_cell.angle_beta   90.00
_cell.angle_gamma   90.00
#
_symmetry.space_group_name_H-M   'P 1'
#
loop_
_entity.id
_entity.type
_entity.pdbx_description
1 polymer ?
#
loop_
_entity_poly.entity_id
_entity_poly.type
_entity_poly.pdbx_seq_one_letter_code
_entity_poly.pdbx_strand_id
1 'polypeptide(L)'
;MKKLILLSVVFMISACANDWSSSGVPDMYEGQSQESVLKALQKNNWVIKKQMTDERGDLYLIAEGKSTKQFQNIFGASCRQGKFAIYKKEGLQVLDTSGCENSEK
;
A
#
# COMPACT_ATOMS: atom_id res chain seq x y z
N MET A 1 33.22 31.91 32.12
CA MET A 1 32.86 30.60 31.54
C MET A 1 31.34 30.46 31.53
N LYS A 2 30.69 30.75 30.39
CA LYS A 2 29.24 30.61 30.22
C LYS A 2 29.01 29.46 29.24
N LYS A 3 28.50 28.34 29.75
CA LYS A 3 28.06 27.19 28.95
C LYS A 3 26.64 27.50 28.47
N LEU A 4 26.47 27.76 27.18
CA LEU A 4 25.15 27.80 26.55
C LEU A 4 25.01 26.53 25.72
N ILE A 5 24.06 25.73 26.19
CA ILE A 5 23.73 24.37 25.79
C ILE A 5 23.16 24.42 24.36
N LEU A 6 23.64 23.51 23.51
CA LEU A 6 23.10 23.24 22.18
C LEU A 6 21.58 23.05 22.28
N LEU A 7 20.80 23.88 21.58
CA LEU A 7 19.42 23.56 21.23
C LEU A 7 19.47 22.48 20.14
N SER A 8 19.50 21.22 20.54
CA SER A 8 19.14 20.11 19.66
C SER A 8 17.64 20.20 19.39
N VAL A 9 17.28 20.86 18.30
CA VAL A 9 15.94 20.71 17.71
C VAL A 9 15.91 19.29 17.13
N VAL A 10 15.60 18.33 18.00
CA VAL A 10 15.17 17.01 17.60
C VAL A 10 13.79 17.23 17.00
N PHE A 11 13.76 17.56 15.71
CA PHE A 11 12.60 17.32 14.88
C PHE A 11 12.40 15.81 14.92
N MET A 12 11.59 15.35 15.88
CA MET A 12 10.89 14.09 15.76
C MET A 12 10.05 14.21 14.51
N ILE A 13 10.66 13.85 13.37
CA ILE A 13 9.92 13.40 12.22
C ILE A 13 9.22 12.16 12.75
N SER A 14 8.01 12.34 13.26
CA SER A 14 7.05 11.27 13.35
C SER A 14 6.79 10.90 11.89
N ALA A 15 7.70 10.12 11.31
CA ALA A 15 7.33 9.18 10.30
C ALA A 15 6.21 8.41 10.98
N CYS A 16 4.98 8.76 10.63
CA CYS A 16 3.88 7.83 10.71
C CYS A 16 4.35 6.67 9.84
N ALA A 17 5.14 5.77 10.43
CA ALA A 17 5.19 4.40 10.02
C ALA A 17 3.76 3.95 10.24
N ASN A 18 2.90 4.24 9.27
CA ASN A 18 1.70 3.49 9.05
C ASN A 18 2.23 2.07 8.93
N ASP A 19 2.10 1.30 10.01
CA ASP A 19 2.49 -0.10 10.12
C ASP A 19 1.54 -0.96 9.26
N TRP A 20 1.41 -0.57 8.00
CA TRP A 20 0.83 -1.35 6.94
C TRP A 20 1.82 -2.42 6.48
N SER A 21 3.06 -2.39 6.96
CA SER A 21 4.04 -3.47 6.80
C SER A 21 3.51 -4.81 7.33
N SER A 22 2.78 -4.78 8.48
CA SER A 22 2.06 -5.94 9.03
C SER A 22 0.80 -6.29 8.25
N SER A 23 0.28 -5.37 7.44
CA SER A 23 -0.93 -5.58 6.66
C SER A 23 -0.65 -6.39 5.40
N GLY A 24 0.60 -6.56 4.95
CA GLY A 24 0.93 -7.33 3.75
C GLY A 24 0.41 -6.72 2.45
N VAL A 25 -0.05 -5.47 2.49
CA VAL A 25 -0.09 -4.59 1.31
C VAL A 25 1.37 -4.21 1.08
N PRO A 26 1.93 -4.26 -0.13
CA PRO A 26 3.25 -3.69 -0.35
C PRO A 26 3.20 -2.23 0.12
N ASP A 27 4.01 -1.89 1.14
CA ASP A 27 4.18 -0.51 1.56
C ASP A 27 4.48 0.32 0.30
N MET A 28 3.78 1.43 0.16
CA MET A 28 3.87 2.30 -1.00
C MET A 28 5.31 2.82 -1.10
N TYR A 29 6.05 2.38 -2.12
CA TYR A 29 7.39 2.87 -2.41
C TYR A 29 7.37 3.62 -3.74
N GLU A 30 7.58 4.93 -3.66
CA GLU A 30 7.85 5.76 -4.83
C GLU A 30 9.05 5.17 -5.61
N GLY A 31 8.94 5.11 -6.94
CA GLY A 31 10.02 4.65 -7.83
C GLY A 31 10.14 3.14 -8.04
N GLN A 32 9.19 2.32 -7.58
CA GLN A 32 9.17 0.90 -7.94
C GLN A 32 8.70 0.67 -9.39
N SER A 33 9.40 -0.20 -10.12
CA SER A 33 8.98 -0.62 -11.45
C SER A 33 7.69 -1.46 -11.40
N GLN A 34 6.92 -1.42 -12.47
CA GLN A 34 5.69 -2.22 -12.61
C GLN A 34 5.90 -3.71 -12.33
N GLU A 35 6.99 -4.28 -12.84
CA GLU A 35 7.34 -5.68 -12.61
C GLU A 35 7.60 -5.98 -11.12
N SER A 36 8.32 -5.08 -10.44
CA SER A 36 8.61 -5.22 -9.02
C SER A 36 7.33 -5.22 -8.19
N VAL A 37 6.40 -4.33 -8.52
CA VAL A 37 5.10 -4.23 -7.85
C VAL A 37 4.27 -5.51 -8.05
N LEU A 38 4.17 -6.00 -9.29
CA LEU A 38 3.44 -7.23 -9.60
C LEU A 38 4.02 -8.44 -8.86
N LYS A 39 5.35 -8.54 -8.80
CA LYS A 39 6.05 -9.59 -8.06
C LYS A 39 5.81 -9.49 -6.55
N ALA A 40 5.76 -8.27 -6.00
CA ALA A 40 5.47 -8.04 -4.59
C ALA A 40 4.02 -8.43 -4.25
N LEU A 41 3.05 -8.08 -5.10
CA LEU A 41 1.65 -8.49 -4.95
C LEU A 41 1.54 -10.02 -4.93
N GLN A 42 2.18 -10.70 -5.89
CA GLN A 42 2.20 -12.16 -5.96
C GLN A 42 2.85 -12.79 -4.71
N LYS A 43 4.01 -12.28 -4.26
CA LYS A 43 4.71 -12.77 -3.06
C LYS A 43 3.84 -12.64 -1.80
N ASN A 44 3.01 -11.61 -1.72
CA ASN A 44 2.11 -11.34 -0.60
C ASN A 44 0.72 -11.99 -0.76
N ASN A 45 0.58 -12.95 -1.67
CA ASN A 45 -0.64 -13.72 -1.92
C ASN A 45 -1.84 -12.84 -2.31
N TRP A 46 -1.59 -11.75 -3.04
CA TRP A 46 -2.64 -11.02 -3.72
C TRP A 46 -3.00 -11.71 -5.03
N VAL A 47 -4.29 -11.75 -5.33
CA VAL A 47 -4.88 -12.26 -6.56
C VAL A 47 -5.40 -11.07 -7.35
N ILE A 48 -4.80 -10.80 -8.51
CA ILE A 48 -5.25 -9.74 -9.40
C ILE A 48 -6.59 -10.17 -10.01
N LYS A 49 -7.63 -9.35 -9.79
CA LYS A 49 -8.99 -9.57 -10.29
C LYS A 49 -9.29 -8.78 -11.55
N LYS A 50 -8.77 -7.56 -11.62
CA LYS A 50 -8.89 -6.69 -12.80
C LYS A 50 -7.57 -6.00 -13.06
N GLN A 51 -7.26 -5.86 -14.34
CA GLN A 51 -6.08 -5.18 -14.83
C GLN A 51 -6.47 -4.34 -16.05
N MET A 52 -6.04 -3.09 -16.07
CA MET A 52 -6.26 -2.16 -17.17
C MET A 52 -5.01 -1.31 -17.35
N THR A 53 -4.59 -1.13 -18.60
CA THR A 53 -3.49 -0.21 -18.94
C THR A 53 -4.08 0.94 -19.75
N ASP A 54 -3.78 2.18 -19.37
CA ASP A 54 -4.21 3.35 -20.14
C ASP A 54 -3.29 3.65 -21.34
N GLU A 55 -3.66 4.64 -22.14
CA GLU A 55 -2.91 5.08 -23.33
C GLU A 55 -1.51 5.65 -23.01
N ARG A 56 -1.27 6.07 -21.76
CA ARG A 56 0.05 6.54 -21.28
C ARG A 56 0.92 5.36 -20.82
N GLY A 57 0.32 4.18 -20.68
CA GLY A 57 0.96 2.97 -20.21
C GLY A 57 0.98 2.86 -18.68
N ASP A 58 0.09 3.58 -18.00
CA ASP A 58 -0.10 3.46 -16.56
C ASP A 58 -0.98 2.23 -16.28
N LEU A 59 -0.59 1.43 -15.30
CA LEU A 59 -1.25 0.16 -14.98
C LEU A 59 -2.17 0.32 -13.77
N TYR A 60 -3.44 0.06 -13.95
CA TYR A 60 -4.45 0.04 -12.89
C TYR A 60 -4.84 -1.39 -12.57
N LEU A 61 -4.86 -1.72 -11.28
CA LEU A 61 -5.14 -3.07 -10.79
C LEU A 61 -6.21 -3.03 -9.70
N ILE A 62 -7.09 -4.03 -9.73
CA ILE A 62 -7.83 -4.44 -8.54
C ILE A 62 -7.28 -5.81 -8.15
N ALA A 63 -6.76 -5.93 -6.93
CA ALA A 63 -6.33 -7.20 -6.40
C ALA A 63 -6.99 -7.48 -5.06
N GLU A 64 -7.22 -8.75 -4.78
CA GLU A 64 -7.78 -9.23 -3.53
C GLU A 64 -6.76 -10.08 -2.79
N GLY A 65 -6.78 -10.05 -1.47
CA GLY A 65 -5.89 -10.83 -0.64
C GLY A 65 -6.60 -11.32 0.61
N LYS A 66 -5.95 -12.26 1.30
CA LYS A 66 -6.39 -12.64 2.64
C LYS A 66 -6.27 -11.44 3.58
N SER A 67 -7.31 -11.20 4.37
CA SER A 67 -7.31 -10.12 5.35
C SER A 67 -6.32 -10.41 6.49
N THR A 68 -5.65 -9.37 6.99
CA THR A 68 -4.81 -9.46 8.19
C THR A 68 -5.65 -9.27 9.44
N LYS A 69 -5.12 -9.66 10.61
CA LYS A 69 -5.85 -9.47 11.88
C LYS A 69 -6.24 -8.01 12.12
N GLN A 70 -5.33 -7.07 11.81
CA GLN A 70 -5.60 -5.64 11.92
C GLN A 70 -6.71 -5.19 10.96
N PHE A 71 -6.66 -5.64 9.70
CA PHE A 71 -7.69 -5.31 8.71
C PHE A 71 -9.06 -5.89 9.10
N GLN A 72 -9.11 -7.15 9.53
CA GLN A 72 -10.32 -7.79 10.06
C GLN A 72 -10.91 -7.00 11.23
N ASN A 73 -10.08 -6.53 12.15
CA ASN A 73 -10.54 -5.77 13.31
C ASN A 73 -11.12 -4.40 12.94
N ILE A 74 -10.58 -3.75 11.90
CA ILE A 74 -11.04 -2.42 11.47
C ILE A 74 -12.27 -2.52 10.56
N PHE A 75 -12.26 -3.43 9.59
CA PHE A 75 -13.25 -3.47 8.51
C PHE A 75 -14.26 -4.62 8.64
N GLY A 76 -14.09 -5.52 9.62
CA GLY A 76 -14.97 -6.68 9.79
C GLY A 76 -14.93 -7.69 8.63
N ALA A 77 -13.98 -7.53 7.69
CA ALA A 77 -13.93 -8.30 6.45
C ALA A 77 -12.83 -9.35 6.48
N SER A 78 -13.18 -10.60 6.13
CA SER A 78 -12.26 -11.74 6.01
C SER A 78 -11.35 -11.66 4.77
N CYS A 79 -11.70 -10.78 3.83
CA CYS A 79 -11.00 -10.53 2.57
C CYS A 79 -10.73 -9.04 2.43
N ARG A 80 -9.57 -8.71 1.87
CA ARG A 80 -9.16 -7.32 1.56
C ARG A 80 -9.05 -7.14 0.06
N GLN A 81 -9.49 -6.00 -0.43
CA GLN A 81 -9.38 -5.58 -1.82
C GLN A 81 -8.59 -4.28 -1.86
N GLY A 82 -7.60 -4.22 -2.75
CA GLY A 82 -6.82 -3.01 -3.03
C GLY A 82 -7.04 -2.58 -4.46
N LYS A 83 -7.28 -1.28 -4.65
CA LYS A 83 -7.23 -0.62 -5.96
C LYS A 83 -5.90 0.10 -6.06
N PHE A 84 -5.14 -0.21 -7.09
CA PHE A 84 -3.79 0.28 -7.29
C PHE A 84 -3.67 0.97 -8.63
N ALA A 85 -2.86 2.02 -8.69
CA ALA A 85 -2.32 2.58 -9.92
C ALA A 85 -0.80 2.45 -9.89
N ILE A 86 -0.19 2.10 -11.01
CA ILE A 86 1.26 1.96 -11.13
C ILE A 86 1.68 2.83 -12.29
N TYR A 87 2.24 3.99 -11.94
CA TYR A 87 2.71 4.99 -12.89
C TYR A 87 4.18 4.74 -13.21
N LYS A 88 4.58 4.98 -14.46
CA LYS A 88 5.95 4.66 -14.91
C LYS A 88 7.06 5.39 -14.15
N LYS A 89 6.82 6.62 -13.65
CA LYS A 89 7.85 7.42 -12.98
C LYS A 89 7.68 7.43 -11.46
N GLU A 90 6.44 7.34 -11.00
CA GLU A 90 6.05 7.49 -9.60
C GLU A 90 5.95 6.13 -8.89
N GLY A 91 5.73 5.04 -9.64
CA GLY A 91 5.59 3.69 -9.10
C GLY A 91 4.17 3.41 -8.58
N LEU A 92 4.07 2.54 -7.58
CA LEU A 92 2.80 2.11 -7.01
C LEU A 92 2.15 3.24 -6.19
N GLN A 93 0.88 3.51 -6.49
CA GLN A 93 -0.03 4.28 -5.65
C GLN A 93 -1.22 3.40 -5.25
N VAL A 94 -1.54 3.40 -3.96
CA VAL A 94 -2.75 2.77 -3.44
C VAL A 94 -3.87 3.79 -3.54
N LEU A 95 -4.85 3.53 -4.40
CA LEU A 95 -5.99 4.42 -4.61
C LEU A 95 -7.06 4.21 -3.53
N ASP A 96 -7.29 2.95 -3.16
CA ASP A 96 -8.34 2.55 -2.24
C ASP A 96 -8.02 1.19 -1.63
N THR A 97 -8.43 0.96 -0.38
CA THR A 97 -8.39 -0.35 0.26
C THR A 97 -9.70 -0.58 1.00
N SER A 98 -10.39 -1.65 0.64
CA SER A 98 -11.71 -2.00 1.15
C SER A 98 -11.79 -3.46 1.55
N GLY A 99 -12.84 -3.85 2.28
CA GLY A 99 -13.23 -5.26 2.28
C GLY A 99 -13.52 -5.71 0.85
N CYS A 100 -13.30 -6.99 0.54
CA CYS A 100 -13.86 -7.53 -0.69
C CYS A 100 -15.38 -7.40 -0.58
N GLU A 101 -16.02 -6.84 -1.59
CA GLU A 101 -17.47 -6.91 -1.66
C GLU A 101 -17.81 -8.40 -1.66
N ASN A 102 -18.57 -8.88 -0.68
CA ASN A 102 -19.35 -10.07 -0.94
C ASN A 102 -20.14 -9.72 -2.20
N SER A 103 -19.98 -10.51 -3.26
CA SER A 103 -20.93 -10.53 -4.37
C SER A 103 -22.29 -10.97 -3.83
N GLU A 104 -22.93 -10.15 -3.01
CA GLU A 104 -24.28 -10.30 -2.50
C GLU A 104 -25.10 -9.17 -3.11
N LYS A 105 -25.59 -9.46 -4.31
CA LYS A 105 -26.98 -9.18 -4.67
C LYS A 105 -27.55 -10.42 -5.34
#